data_AF-A0A2D6K3T3-F1
#
_entry.id   AF-A0A2D6K3T3-F1
#
_cell.length_a   1.000
_cell.length_b   1.000
_cell.length_c   1.000
_cell.angle_alpha   90.00
_cell.angle_beta   90.00
_cell.angle_gamma   90.00
#
_symmetry.space_group_name_H-M   'P 1'
#
loop_
_entity.id
_entity.type
_entity.pdbx_description
1 polymer ?
#
loop_
_entity_poly.entity_id
_entity_poly.type
_entity_poly.pdbx_seq_one_letter_code
_entity_poly.pdbx_strand_id
1 'polypeptide(L)'
;MSVILLSLFGFAPVALAQLYVTPEQREELNLNELKQDYGAPYELGQPSVEQAPDAAPSPPSQTIEDYANGYFQNCMKQDHPILKAQDLKQFCSCTSAQIPDVLSTEEFRNSLTDTPEGRFQQQRIKLFVYAPCMAYPARALVLDNCINNAQQIPNATKVCPCLADGIRDYVLVEGGQLIERYTKDPRTKDLDPIAALMNSPHMEMQNKYLTTVCVGKHLR
;
A
#
# COMPACT_ATOMS: atom_id res chain seq x y z
N MET A 1 -44.69 44.31 -35.14
CA MET A 1 -44.00 44.38 -33.85
C MET A 1 -43.98 42.99 -33.26
N SER A 2 -42.87 42.28 -33.44
CA SER A 2 -42.68 40.90 -32.95
C SER A 2 -41.96 40.95 -31.61
N VAL A 3 -42.59 40.41 -30.57
CA VAL A 3 -41.99 40.25 -29.25
C VAL A 3 -41.33 38.87 -29.21
N ILE A 4 -40.00 38.87 -29.15
CA ILE A 4 -39.17 37.66 -29.08
C ILE A 4 -39.15 37.18 -27.62
N LEU A 5 -39.69 35.98 -27.37
CA LEU A 5 -39.49 35.23 -26.13
C LEU A 5 -38.02 34.79 -26.03
N LEU A 6 -37.27 35.37 -25.11
CA LEU A 6 -35.99 34.83 -24.65
C LEU A 6 -36.25 33.73 -23.62
N SER A 7 -35.98 32.50 -24.01
CA SER A 7 -35.80 31.36 -23.12
C SER A 7 -34.47 30.69 -23.49
N LEU A 8 -33.87 29.98 -22.53
CA LEU A 8 -32.58 29.25 -22.55
C LEU A 8 -31.38 30.17 -22.20
N PHE A 9 -30.56 29.93 -21.18
CA PHE A 9 -30.15 28.71 -20.49
C PHE A 9 -29.92 28.99 -19.00
N GLY A 10 -30.57 28.21 -18.13
CA GLY A 10 -30.12 28.03 -16.76
C GLY A 10 -28.95 27.05 -16.74
N PHE A 11 -27.76 27.53 -16.41
CA PHE A 11 -26.66 26.67 -16.00
C PHE A 11 -26.99 26.14 -14.61
N ALA A 12 -27.54 24.93 -14.54
CA ALA A 12 -27.55 24.17 -13.30
C ALA A 12 -26.08 23.80 -12.97
N PRO A 13 -25.58 24.07 -11.75
CA PRO A 13 -24.31 23.51 -11.33
C PRO A 13 -24.45 21.99 -11.29
N VAL A 14 -23.70 21.30 -12.15
CA VAL A 14 -23.53 19.85 -12.07
C VAL A 14 -22.95 19.55 -10.69
N ALA A 15 -23.80 18.99 -9.83
CA ALA A 15 -23.41 18.56 -8.50
C ALA A 15 -22.36 17.44 -8.64
N LEU A 16 -21.10 17.78 -8.39
CA LEU A 16 -20.00 16.84 -8.08
C LEU A 16 -20.19 16.21 -6.68
N ALA A 17 -21.42 15.84 -6.34
CA ALA A 17 -21.72 15.10 -5.14
C ALA A 17 -21.87 13.64 -5.54
N GLN A 18 -21.14 12.76 -4.83
CA GLN A 18 -21.22 11.30 -4.88
C GLN A 18 -20.18 10.56 -5.73
N LEU A 19 -18.90 10.85 -5.50
CA LEU A 19 -17.85 9.82 -5.46
C LEU A 19 -17.65 9.29 -4.02
N TYR A 20 -18.72 9.35 -3.20
CA TYR A 20 -18.67 8.87 -1.83
C TYR A 20 -18.94 7.37 -1.84
N VAL A 21 -17.87 6.58 -1.66
CA VAL A 21 -18.00 5.24 -1.09
C VAL A 21 -18.69 5.41 0.25
N THR A 22 -19.86 4.80 0.42
CA THR A 22 -20.60 4.91 1.68
C THR A 22 -19.79 4.27 2.81
N PRO A 23 -19.90 4.74 4.06
CA PRO A 23 -19.24 4.11 5.20
C PRO A 23 -19.52 2.60 5.30
N GLU A 24 -20.72 2.17 4.90
CA GLU A 24 -21.14 0.77 4.82
C GLU A 24 -20.37 -0.03 3.75
N GLN A 25 -20.24 0.49 2.52
CA GLN A 25 -19.43 -0.15 1.47
C GLN A 25 -17.93 -0.14 1.82
N ARG A 26 -17.48 0.84 2.61
CA ARG A 26 -16.12 0.93 3.16
C ARG A 26 -15.85 -0.09 4.26
N GLU A 27 -16.85 -0.74 4.83
CA GLU A 27 -16.67 -1.75 5.89
C GLU A 27 -16.65 -3.16 5.28
N GLU A 28 -17.47 -3.43 4.26
CA GLU A 28 -17.49 -4.72 3.54
C GLU A 28 -16.28 -4.93 2.60
N LEU A 29 -15.76 -3.88 1.93
CA LEU A 29 -14.53 -3.99 1.12
C LEU A 29 -13.23 -4.13 1.95
N ASN A 30 -13.26 -3.79 3.24
CA ASN A 30 -12.06 -3.40 4.00
C ASN A 30 -11.64 -4.46 5.03
N LEU A 31 -12.52 -5.41 5.36
CA LEU A 31 -12.22 -6.42 6.36
C LEU A 31 -11.97 -7.83 5.81
N ASN A 32 -12.59 -8.22 4.69
CA ASN A 32 -12.46 -9.59 4.17
C ASN A 32 -11.40 -9.74 3.08
N GLU A 33 -11.16 -8.73 2.23
CA GLU A 33 -10.12 -8.79 1.20
C GLU A 33 -8.74 -8.34 1.72
N LEU A 34 -8.70 -7.37 2.66
CA LEU A 34 -7.42 -6.85 3.18
C LEU A 34 -6.79 -7.71 4.27
N LYS A 35 -7.59 -8.52 5.00
CA LYS A 35 -7.08 -9.44 6.03
C LYS A 35 -6.35 -10.65 5.45
N GLN A 36 -6.50 -10.93 4.16
CA GLN A 36 -6.11 -12.22 3.61
C GLN A 36 -4.69 -12.31 3.07
N ASP A 37 -3.95 -11.21 2.85
CA ASP A 37 -2.68 -11.36 2.11
C ASP A 37 -1.52 -10.42 2.46
N TYR A 38 -1.71 -9.31 3.17
CA TYR A 38 -0.58 -8.45 3.58
C TYR A 38 0.21 -8.97 4.79
N GLY A 39 -0.20 -10.11 5.36
CA GLY A 39 0.32 -10.63 6.62
C GLY A 39 0.44 -12.14 6.70
N ALA A 40 0.36 -12.88 5.58
CA ALA A 40 0.83 -14.26 5.61
C ALA A 40 2.32 -14.20 6.00
N PRO A 41 2.75 -14.81 7.12
CA PRO A 41 4.17 -14.96 7.39
C PRO A 41 4.75 -15.61 6.15
N TYR A 42 5.72 -14.93 5.54
CA TYR A 42 6.47 -15.44 4.41
C TYR A 42 7.02 -16.80 4.82
N GLU A 43 6.38 -17.88 4.35
CA GLU A 43 6.96 -19.22 4.39
C GLU A 43 8.12 -19.20 3.40
N LEU A 44 9.23 -18.61 3.85
CA LEU A 44 10.53 -18.90 3.30
C LEU A 44 10.70 -20.40 3.47
N GLY A 45 10.63 -21.13 2.35
CA GLY A 45 10.78 -22.58 2.32
C GLY A 45 11.94 -22.97 3.23
N GLN A 46 11.61 -23.59 4.37
CA GLN A 46 12.61 -23.97 5.35
C GLN A 46 13.55 -24.98 4.66
N PRO A 47 14.88 -24.79 4.71
CA PRO A 47 15.78 -25.86 4.29
C PRO A 47 15.50 -27.08 5.18
N SER A 48 15.12 -28.19 4.56
CA SER A 48 14.86 -29.46 5.25
C SER A 48 16.11 -29.89 6.01
N VAL A 49 16.03 -29.95 7.35
CA VAL A 49 17.12 -30.38 8.23
C VAL A 49 16.91 -31.84 8.59
N GLU A 50 17.61 -32.73 7.91
CA GLU A 50 17.79 -34.13 8.32
C GLU A 50 19.23 -34.28 8.86
N GLN A 51 19.38 -34.62 10.14
CA GLN A 51 20.66 -34.87 10.86
C GLN A 51 20.95 -36.38 10.85
N ALA A 52 22.16 -36.97 10.94
CA ALA A 52 23.61 -36.70 10.77
C ALA A 52 24.27 -38.14 10.85
N PRO A 53 25.52 -38.46 10.40
CA PRO A 53 26.78 -37.91 10.92
C PRO A 53 27.94 -37.79 9.89
N ASP A 54 29.10 -37.34 10.39
CA ASP A 54 30.37 -36.95 9.74
C ASP A 54 30.41 -35.55 9.10
N ALA A 55 31.28 -34.72 9.67
CA ALA A 55 31.38 -33.28 9.43
C ALA A 55 31.84 -32.96 8.00
N ALA A 56 30.87 -32.91 7.08
CA ALA A 56 30.97 -32.21 5.82
C ALA A 56 31.06 -30.69 6.07
N PRO A 57 31.72 -29.92 5.17
CA PRO A 57 31.81 -28.47 5.30
C PRO A 57 30.42 -27.87 5.51
N SER A 58 30.30 -27.03 6.53
CA SER A 58 29.07 -26.30 6.84
C SER A 58 28.51 -25.69 5.56
N PRO A 59 27.22 -25.89 5.22
CA PRO A 59 26.62 -25.19 4.09
C PRO A 59 26.86 -23.69 4.24
N PRO A 60 27.11 -22.95 3.15
CA PRO A 60 27.41 -21.53 3.22
C PRO A 60 26.28 -20.83 3.98
N SER A 61 26.64 -20.09 5.03
CA SER A 61 25.68 -19.29 5.78
C SER A 61 25.10 -18.22 4.86
N GLN A 62 23.81 -18.27 4.57
CA GLN A 62 23.13 -17.24 3.79
C GLN A 62 23.37 -15.85 4.40
N THR A 63 23.73 -14.88 3.56
CA THR A 63 23.92 -13.50 3.97
C THR A 63 22.59 -12.74 4.00
N ILE A 64 22.57 -11.54 4.59
CA ILE A 64 21.35 -10.71 4.58
C ILE A 64 20.94 -10.32 3.16
N GLU A 65 21.91 -10.16 2.26
CA GLU A 65 21.68 -9.90 0.84
C GLU A 65 21.03 -11.10 0.15
N ASP A 66 21.39 -12.34 0.52
CA ASP A 66 20.72 -13.54 0.02
C ASP A 66 19.24 -13.55 0.42
N TYR A 67 18.93 -13.19 1.67
CA TYR A 67 17.54 -13.07 2.14
C TYR A 67 16.78 -11.96 1.41
N ALA A 68 17.40 -10.79 1.24
CA ALA A 68 16.81 -9.68 0.50
C ALA A 68 16.48 -10.08 -0.94
N ASN A 69 17.44 -10.67 -1.65
CA ASN A 69 17.24 -11.16 -3.01
C ASN A 69 16.15 -12.24 -3.07
N GLY A 70 16.15 -13.18 -2.12
CA GLY A 70 15.11 -14.20 -1.98
C GLY A 70 13.73 -13.59 -1.78
N TYR A 71 13.62 -12.58 -0.92
CA TYR A 71 12.39 -11.82 -0.71
C TYR A 71 11.89 -11.19 -2.01
N PHE A 72 12.75 -10.50 -2.78
CA PHE A 72 12.36 -9.89 -4.05
C PHE A 72 11.79 -10.94 -5.03
N GLN A 73 12.48 -12.07 -5.19
CA GLN A 73 12.07 -13.13 -6.10
C GLN A 73 10.74 -13.75 -5.70
N ASN A 74 10.49 -13.93 -4.40
CA ASN A 74 9.23 -14.49 -3.90
C ASN A 74 8.08 -13.48 -4.02
N CYS A 75 8.33 -12.22 -3.65
CA CYS A 75 7.36 -11.13 -3.77
C CYS A 75 6.86 -10.96 -5.22
N MET A 76 7.76 -11.07 -6.20
CA MET A 76 7.40 -11.00 -7.63
C MET A 76 6.60 -12.20 -8.17
N LYS A 77 6.60 -13.34 -7.46
CA LYS A 77 5.86 -14.55 -7.85
C LYS A 77 4.46 -14.59 -7.28
N GLN A 78 4.17 -13.80 -6.25
CA GLN A 78 2.86 -13.74 -5.64
C GLN A 78 1.90 -12.98 -6.56
N ASP A 79 0.74 -13.58 -6.83
CA ASP A 79 -0.35 -12.84 -7.47
C ASP A 79 -1.02 -11.99 -6.39
N HIS A 80 -1.10 -10.68 -6.63
CA HIS A 80 -1.63 -9.75 -5.66
C HIS A 80 -2.86 -9.06 -6.24
N PRO A 81 -4.01 -8.98 -5.53
CA PRO A 81 -5.25 -8.44 -6.09
C PRO A 81 -5.10 -6.99 -6.59
N ILE A 82 -4.41 -6.14 -5.82
CA ILE A 82 -4.26 -4.70 -6.09
C ILE A 82 -2.91 -4.33 -6.73
N LEU A 83 -1.79 -4.80 -6.19
CA LEU A 83 -0.44 -4.53 -6.71
C LEU A 83 -0.19 -5.31 -7.99
N LYS A 84 -0.34 -4.65 -9.14
CA LYS A 84 -0.04 -5.25 -10.45
C LYS A 84 1.20 -4.61 -11.10
N ALA A 85 1.88 -5.40 -11.92
CA ALA A 85 2.94 -4.98 -12.82
C ALA A 85 4.01 -4.07 -12.17
N GLN A 86 4.03 -2.79 -12.53
CA GLN A 86 5.08 -1.85 -12.12
C GLN A 86 5.01 -1.54 -10.62
N ASP A 87 3.82 -1.39 -10.03
CA ASP A 87 3.70 -1.07 -8.61
C ASP A 87 4.16 -2.25 -7.74
N LEU A 88 3.84 -3.49 -8.14
CA LEU A 88 4.37 -4.69 -7.49
C LEU A 88 5.90 -4.73 -7.55
N LYS A 89 6.47 -4.52 -8.74
CA LYS A 89 7.93 -4.51 -8.92
C LYS A 89 8.61 -3.44 -8.07
N GLN A 90 8.06 -2.23 -8.04
CA GLN A 90 8.60 -1.13 -7.23
C GLN A 90 8.49 -1.41 -5.74
N PHE A 91 7.34 -1.94 -5.30
CA PHE A 91 7.14 -2.35 -3.91
C PHE A 91 8.15 -3.42 -3.50
N CYS A 92 8.24 -4.54 -4.23
CA CYS A 92 9.15 -5.65 -3.96
C CYS A 92 10.61 -5.19 -3.97
N SER A 93 11.00 -4.36 -4.95
CA SER A 93 12.37 -3.85 -5.06
C SER A 93 12.71 -2.92 -3.91
N CYS A 94 11.81 -2.01 -3.55
CA CYS A 94 12.01 -1.09 -2.44
C CYS A 94 12.17 -1.85 -1.13
N THR A 95 11.26 -2.77 -0.83
CA THR A 95 11.31 -3.56 0.42
C THR A 95 12.55 -4.42 0.50
N SER A 96 12.91 -5.11 -0.59
CA SER A 96 14.16 -5.87 -0.66
C SER A 96 15.39 -5.01 -0.39
N ALA A 97 15.43 -3.78 -0.89
CA ALA A 97 16.57 -2.89 -0.69
C ALA A 97 16.69 -2.39 0.76
N GLN A 98 15.57 -2.27 1.49
CA GLN A 98 15.56 -1.82 2.88
C GLN A 98 15.99 -2.91 3.88
N ILE A 99 15.84 -4.19 3.54
CA ILE A 99 16.18 -5.31 4.44
C ILE A 99 17.61 -5.21 5.00
N PRO A 100 18.67 -5.12 4.17
CA PRO A 100 20.05 -5.08 4.67
C PRO A 100 20.40 -3.80 5.42
N ASP A 101 19.66 -2.71 5.19
CA ASP A 101 19.87 -1.43 5.89
C ASP A 101 19.27 -1.43 7.31
N VAL A 102 18.28 -2.29 7.55
CA VAL A 102 17.52 -2.33 8.80
C VAL A 102 17.92 -3.51 9.69
N LEU A 103 18.30 -4.64 9.09
CA LEU A 103 18.51 -5.91 9.78
C LEU A 103 19.87 -6.51 9.48
N SER A 104 20.46 -7.13 10.49
CA SER A 104 21.49 -8.15 10.33
C SER A 104 20.88 -9.52 10.00
N THR A 105 21.72 -10.46 9.56
CA THR A 105 21.31 -11.85 9.32
C THR A 105 20.68 -12.50 10.56
N GLU A 106 21.19 -12.22 11.76
CA GLU A 106 20.66 -12.79 13.00
C GLU A 106 19.28 -12.20 13.34
N GLU A 107 19.14 -10.87 13.26
CA GLU A 107 17.87 -10.19 13.50
C GLU A 107 16.79 -10.64 12.50
N PHE A 108 17.16 -10.81 11.22
CA PHE A 108 16.25 -11.36 10.22
C PHE A 108 15.80 -12.77 10.59
N ARG A 109 16.72 -13.66 10.99
CA ARG A 109 16.36 -15.03 11.41
C ARG A 109 15.49 -15.04 12.65
N ASN A 110 15.77 -14.17 13.62
CA ASN A 110 14.94 -14.04 14.82
C ASN A 110 13.53 -13.59 14.47
N SER A 111 13.37 -12.71 13.46
CA SER A 111 12.05 -12.27 12.98
C SER A 111 11.14 -13.40 12.49
N LEU A 112 11.71 -14.55 12.11
CA LEU A 112 10.97 -15.74 11.68
C LEU A 112 10.39 -16.56 12.85
N THR A 113 10.67 -16.17 14.09
CA THR A 113 10.23 -16.88 15.31
C THR A 113 9.12 -16.11 16.02
N ASP A 114 8.23 -16.81 16.73
CA ASP A 114 7.22 -16.18 17.59
C ASP A 114 7.72 -15.93 19.03
N THR A 115 9.00 -15.56 19.14
CA THR A 115 9.59 -15.13 20.42
C THR A 115 9.34 -13.62 20.64
N PRO A 116 9.48 -13.10 21.87
CA PRO A 116 9.43 -11.64 22.09
C PRO A 116 10.40 -10.86 21.20
N GLU A 117 11.61 -11.40 21.01
CA GLU A 117 12.62 -10.83 20.11
C GLU A 117 12.17 -10.92 18.65
N GLY A 118 11.64 -12.06 18.21
CA GLY A 118 11.11 -12.21 16.86
C GLY A 118 9.99 -11.23 16.53
N ARG A 119 9.04 -11.05 17.47
CA ARG A 119 7.98 -10.03 17.33
C ARG A 119 8.53 -8.61 17.28
N PHE A 120 9.58 -8.30 18.04
CA PHE A 120 10.25 -7.01 17.99
C PHE A 120 10.87 -6.76 16.60
N GLN A 121 11.57 -7.75 16.04
CA GLN A 121 12.14 -7.63 14.70
C GLN A 121 11.06 -7.56 13.60
N GLN A 122 9.95 -8.29 13.74
CA GLN A 122 8.79 -8.16 12.84
C GLN A 122 8.20 -6.74 12.88
N GLN A 123 8.12 -6.11 14.05
CA GLN A 123 7.68 -4.71 14.16
C GLN A 123 8.66 -3.76 13.48
N ARG A 124 9.98 -3.98 13.63
CA ARG A 124 11.00 -3.21 12.90
C ARG A 124 10.87 -3.35 11.39
N ILE A 125 10.62 -4.56 10.88
CA ILE A 125 10.36 -4.78 9.45
C ILE A 125 9.16 -3.94 8.99
N LYS A 126 8.04 -4.00 9.72
CA LYS A 126 6.84 -3.20 9.38
C LYS A 126 7.14 -1.69 9.31
N LEU A 127 7.90 -1.17 10.27
CA LEU A 127 8.15 0.26 10.40
C LEU A 127 9.28 0.80 9.52
N PHE A 128 10.31 0.01 9.26
CA PHE A 128 11.52 0.50 8.60
C PHE A 128 11.76 -0.14 7.23
N VAL A 129 11.16 -1.29 6.94
CA VAL A 129 11.24 -1.96 5.63
C VAL A 129 9.97 -1.72 4.83
N TYR A 130 8.79 -2.00 5.40
CA TYR A 130 7.52 -1.85 4.68
C TYR A 130 7.08 -0.40 4.54
N ALA A 131 6.97 0.32 5.67
CA ALA A 131 6.43 1.68 5.72
C ALA A 131 7.00 2.65 4.66
N PRO A 132 8.34 2.75 4.44
CA PRO A 132 8.90 3.64 3.43
C PRO A 132 8.50 3.27 2.00
N CYS A 133 8.14 2.01 1.77
CA CYS A 133 7.76 1.47 0.47
C CYS A 133 6.25 1.46 0.23
N MET A 134 5.42 1.88 1.19
CA MET A 134 3.95 1.78 1.08
C MET A 134 3.32 2.79 0.12
N ALA A 135 4.10 3.74 -0.39
CA ALA A 135 3.64 4.65 -1.42
C ALA A 135 3.19 3.92 -2.70
N TYR A 136 3.83 2.80 -3.04
CA TYR A 136 3.48 2.00 -4.22
C TYR A 136 2.13 1.28 -4.08
N PRO A 137 1.85 0.51 -3.01
CA PRO A 137 0.53 -0.05 -2.81
C PRO A 137 -0.55 1.01 -2.58
N ALA A 138 -0.24 2.12 -1.90
CA ALA A 138 -1.21 3.21 -1.75
C ALA A 138 -1.61 3.79 -3.13
N ARG A 139 -0.62 4.01 -4.02
CA ARG A 139 -0.86 4.41 -5.41
C ARG A 139 -1.76 3.41 -6.14
N ALA A 140 -1.40 2.13 -6.11
CA ALA A 140 -2.14 1.08 -6.81
C ALA A 140 -3.60 1.01 -6.32
N LEU A 141 -3.81 1.07 -5.00
CA LEU A 141 -5.13 1.05 -4.38
C LEU A 141 -5.97 2.24 -4.79
N VAL A 142 -5.40 3.45 -4.83
CA VAL A 142 -6.12 4.66 -5.26
C VAL A 142 -6.42 4.62 -6.76
N LEU A 143 -5.47 4.16 -7.57
CA LEU A 143 -5.65 4.03 -9.01
C LEU A 143 -6.78 3.06 -9.35
N ASP A 144 -6.73 1.86 -8.76
CA ASP A 144 -7.74 0.82 -8.97
C ASP A 144 -9.13 1.29 -8.54
N ASN A 145 -9.26 1.81 -7.32
CA ASN A 145 -10.52 2.37 -6.83
C ASN A 145 -11.06 3.50 -7.73
N CYS A 146 -10.18 4.38 -8.21
CA CYS A 146 -10.58 5.46 -9.09
C CYS A 146 -11.08 4.93 -10.45
N ILE A 147 -10.37 3.97 -11.06
CA ILE A 147 -10.76 3.38 -12.34
C ILE A 147 -12.05 2.58 -12.22
N ASN A 148 -12.24 1.84 -11.12
CA ASN A 148 -13.47 1.09 -10.87
C ASN A 148 -14.70 2.01 -10.72
N ASN A 149 -14.48 3.30 -10.41
CA ASN A 149 -15.52 4.33 -10.36
C ASN A 149 -15.44 5.32 -11.55
N ALA A 150 -14.77 4.96 -12.65
CA ALA A 150 -14.48 5.86 -13.77
C ALA A 150 -15.72 6.51 -14.41
N GLN A 151 -16.89 5.86 -14.34
CA GLN A 151 -18.14 6.43 -14.89
C GLN A 151 -18.55 7.75 -14.21
N GLN A 152 -18.13 7.94 -12.97
CA GLN A 152 -18.42 9.13 -12.16
C GLN A 152 -17.29 10.17 -12.23
N ILE A 153 -16.19 9.84 -12.91
CA ILE A 153 -14.96 10.64 -12.94
C ILE A 153 -14.74 11.17 -14.36
N PRO A 154 -14.86 12.48 -14.58
CA PRO A 154 -14.59 13.03 -15.90
C PRO A 154 -13.13 12.82 -16.27
N ASN A 155 -12.88 12.37 -17.50
CA ASN A 155 -11.52 12.13 -18.01
C ASN A 155 -10.71 11.19 -17.09
N ALA A 156 -11.35 10.11 -16.60
CA ALA A 156 -10.77 9.16 -15.65
C ALA A 156 -9.37 8.65 -16.05
N THR A 157 -9.11 8.48 -17.35
CA THR A 157 -7.81 8.05 -17.87
C THR A 157 -6.66 9.02 -17.55
N LYS A 158 -6.94 10.31 -17.33
CA LYS A 158 -5.95 11.30 -16.87
C LYS A 158 -6.09 11.64 -15.39
N VAL A 159 -7.32 11.71 -14.89
CA VAL A 159 -7.59 12.08 -13.49
C VAL A 159 -7.11 11.00 -12.52
N CYS A 160 -7.37 9.72 -12.81
CA CYS A 160 -7.01 8.64 -11.89
C CYS A 160 -5.50 8.47 -11.69
N PRO A 161 -4.66 8.47 -12.75
CA PRO A 161 -3.21 8.48 -12.55
C PRO A 161 -2.71 9.70 -11.78
N CYS A 162 -3.25 10.90 -12.07
CA CYS A 162 -2.90 12.12 -11.33
C CYS A 162 -3.19 11.99 -9.83
N LEU A 163 -4.37 11.46 -9.48
CA LEU A 163 -4.77 11.26 -8.09
C LEU A 163 -3.87 10.24 -7.40
N ALA A 164 -3.66 9.09 -8.04
CA ALA A 164 -2.83 8.01 -7.51
C ALA A 164 -1.37 8.45 -7.31
N ASP A 165 -0.79 9.17 -8.28
CA ASP A 165 0.57 9.71 -8.17
C ASP A 165 0.67 10.76 -7.05
N GLY A 166 -0.34 11.63 -6.90
CA GLY A 166 -0.37 12.59 -5.80
C GLY A 166 -0.44 11.93 -4.42
N ILE A 167 -1.16 10.81 -4.29
CA ILE A 167 -1.21 10.03 -3.05
C ILE A 167 0.13 9.33 -2.81
N ARG A 168 0.76 8.73 -3.84
CA ARG A 168 2.11 8.17 -3.73
C ARG A 168 3.07 9.20 -3.14
N ASP A 169 3.11 10.39 -3.72
CA ASP A 169 4.05 11.43 -3.34
C ASP A 169 3.78 11.92 -1.91
N TYR A 170 2.51 12.03 -1.51
CA TYR A 170 2.14 12.32 -0.13
C TYR A 170 2.62 11.22 0.84
N VAL A 171 2.42 9.95 0.52
CA VAL A 171 2.84 8.82 1.37
C VAL A 171 4.37 8.73 1.47
N LEU A 172 5.11 9.06 0.40
CA LEU A 172 6.57 9.10 0.46
C LEU A 172 7.09 10.15 1.47
N VAL A 173 6.39 11.27 1.62
CA VAL A 173 6.79 12.37 2.50
C VAL A 173 6.27 12.18 3.93
N GLU A 174 4.98 11.88 4.07
CA GLU A 174 4.27 11.90 5.36
C GLU A 174 4.00 10.49 5.91
N GLY A 175 4.09 9.46 5.08
CA GLY A 175 3.67 8.09 5.41
C GLY A 175 4.35 7.55 6.66
N GLY A 176 5.67 7.68 6.76
CA GLY A 176 6.44 7.20 7.92
C GLY A 176 5.93 7.73 9.27
N GLN A 177 5.68 9.04 9.35
CA GLN A 177 5.17 9.67 10.58
C GLN A 177 3.74 9.23 10.90
N LEU A 178 2.90 9.08 9.87
CA LEU A 178 1.53 8.62 10.04
C LEU A 178 1.47 7.18 10.56
N ILE A 179 2.29 6.30 10.00
CA ILE A 179 2.35 4.88 10.41
C ILE A 179 2.87 4.76 11.84
N GLU A 180 3.94 5.47 12.18
CA GLU A 180 4.45 5.50 13.55
C GLU A 180 3.33 5.91 14.53
N ARG A 181 2.56 6.95 14.19
CA ARG A 181 1.40 7.37 14.99
C ARG A 181 0.35 6.26 15.12
N TYR A 182 0.02 5.55 14.04
CA TYR A 182 -0.97 4.46 14.06
C TYR A 182 -0.51 3.22 14.82
N THR A 183 0.79 2.90 14.78
CA THR A 183 1.32 1.78 15.58
C THR A 183 1.31 2.04 17.08
N LYS A 184 1.29 3.32 17.50
CA LYS A 184 1.19 3.73 18.90
C LYS A 184 -0.26 3.85 19.41
N ASP A 185 -1.24 3.97 18.51
CA ASP A 185 -2.65 4.06 18.89
C ASP A 185 -3.22 2.65 19.16
N PRO A 186 -3.73 2.36 20.37
CA PRO A 186 -4.28 1.05 20.71
C PRO A 186 -5.43 0.57 19.81
N ARG A 187 -6.11 1.49 19.09
CA ARG A 187 -7.23 1.18 18.20
C ARG A 187 -6.77 0.70 16.82
N THR A 188 -5.55 1.03 16.42
CA THR A 188 -5.01 0.74 15.09
C THR A 188 -3.76 -0.11 15.11
N LYS A 189 -3.22 -0.44 16.29
CA LYS A 189 -1.98 -1.23 16.46
C LYS A 189 -2.02 -2.62 15.79
N ASP A 190 -3.21 -3.20 15.66
CA ASP A 190 -3.41 -4.54 15.09
C ASP A 190 -3.87 -4.47 13.63
N LEU A 191 -4.05 -3.26 13.08
CA LEU A 191 -4.38 -3.07 11.66
C LEU A 191 -3.11 -3.16 10.81
N ASP A 192 -3.30 -3.61 9.58
CA ASP A 192 -2.28 -3.46 8.55
C ASP A 192 -1.90 -1.96 8.40
N PRO A 193 -0.61 -1.60 8.34
CA PRO A 193 -0.18 -0.21 8.27
C PRO A 193 -0.75 0.56 7.06
N ILE A 194 -0.95 -0.10 5.92
CA ILE A 194 -1.58 0.52 4.75
C ILE A 194 -3.05 0.74 5.04
N ALA A 195 -3.75 -0.26 5.59
CA ALA A 195 -5.15 -0.11 5.98
C ALA A 195 -5.35 1.05 6.96
N ALA A 196 -4.52 1.13 8.00
CA ALA A 196 -4.56 2.19 9.00
C ALA A 196 -4.33 3.57 8.35
N LEU A 197 -3.35 3.66 7.44
CA LEU A 197 -3.04 4.87 6.69
C LEU A 197 -4.20 5.28 5.77
N MET A 198 -4.71 4.36 4.95
CA MET A 198 -5.74 4.62 3.94
C MET A 198 -7.12 4.93 4.55
N ASN A 199 -7.40 4.41 5.74
CA ASN A 199 -8.63 4.70 6.50
C ASN A 199 -8.51 5.93 7.40
N SER A 200 -7.36 6.62 7.38
CA SER A 200 -7.15 7.77 8.26
C SER A 200 -7.90 9.03 7.80
N PRO A 201 -8.27 9.93 8.73
CA PRO A 201 -8.79 11.25 8.39
C PRO A 201 -7.83 12.12 7.57
N HIS A 202 -6.52 11.94 7.78
CA HIS A 202 -5.49 12.69 7.05
C HIS A 202 -5.49 12.27 5.57
N MET A 203 -5.52 10.96 5.32
CA MET A 203 -5.59 10.43 3.97
C MET A 203 -6.91 10.80 3.28
N GLU A 204 -8.03 10.77 4.00
CA GLU A 204 -9.32 11.20 3.44
C GLU A 204 -9.29 12.68 3.01
N MET A 205 -8.73 13.56 3.84
CA MET A 205 -8.59 14.98 3.51
C MET A 205 -7.69 15.19 2.28
N GLN A 206 -6.55 14.49 2.26
CA GLN A 206 -5.60 14.58 1.14
C GLN A 206 -6.22 14.07 -0.16
N ASN A 207 -6.96 12.97 -0.12
CA ASN A 207 -7.65 12.41 -1.27
C ASN A 207 -8.68 13.39 -1.86
N LYS A 208 -9.47 14.07 -1.00
CA LYS A 208 -10.42 15.11 -1.43
C LYS A 208 -9.72 16.30 -2.10
N TYR A 209 -8.62 16.77 -1.50
CA TYR A 209 -7.82 17.86 -2.04
C TYR A 209 -7.25 17.49 -3.42
N LEU A 210 -6.57 16.35 -3.54
CA LEU A 210 -5.97 15.89 -4.79
C LEU A 210 -7.00 15.62 -5.87
N THR A 211 -8.17 15.08 -5.52
CA THR A 211 -9.27 14.88 -6.47
C THR A 211 -9.67 16.22 -7.12
N THR A 212 -9.84 17.27 -6.30
CA THR A 212 -10.19 18.61 -6.80
C THR A 212 -9.10 19.17 -7.72
N VAL A 213 -7.83 19.02 -7.34
CA VAL A 213 -6.69 19.48 -8.14
C VAL A 213 -6.61 18.74 -9.48
N CYS A 214 -6.68 17.42 -9.47
CA CYS A 214 -6.53 16.59 -10.66
C CYS A 214 -7.70 16.75 -11.63
N VAL A 215 -8.93 16.79 -11.13
CA VAL A 215 -10.12 17.07 -11.94
C VAL A 215 -10.02 18.46 -12.57
N GLY A 216 -9.66 19.49 -11.78
CA GLY A 216 -9.50 20.86 -12.27
C GLY A 216 -8.42 21.00 -13.36
N LYS A 217 -7.32 20.23 -13.24
CA LYS A 217 -6.21 20.21 -14.21
C LYS A 217 -6.58 19.56 -15.55
N HIS A 218 -7.49 18.57 -15.54
CA HIS A 218 -7.79 17.73 -16.70
C HIS A 218 -9.20 17.91 -17.29
N LEU A 219 -9.97 18.88 -16.77
CA LEU A 219 -11.24 19.35 -17.32
C LEU A 219 -11.12 20.62 -18.19
N ARG A 220 -10.03 21.37 -18.07
CA ARG A 220 -9.74 22.57 -18.87
C ARG A 220 -8.95 22.21 -20.11
#